data_AF-W2YG36-F1
#
_entry.id   AF-W2YG36-F1
#
_cell.length_a   1.000
_cell.length_b   1.000
_cell.length_c   1.000
_cell.angle_alpha   90.00
_cell.angle_beta   90.00
_cell.angle_gamma   90.00
#
_symmetry.space_group_name_H-M   'P 1'
#
loop_
_entity.id
_entity.type
_entity.pdbx_description
1 polymer ?
#
loop_
_entity_poly.entity_id
_entity_poly.type
_entity_poly.pdbx_seq_one_letter_code
_entity_poly.pdbx_strand_id
1 'polypeptide(L)'
;MGLQQMRVNGWNLNSKTFPDDTEYPGINDGENGSTAEVLECATSPLDLLLFILPRSLGVHIAKKGNPYFDQHLNERVDPMHQKQREQGKDVTCEEVLEKEIKQNKSIKDQEIGRCIGLLTARMLCPHSRQLSDQWATTTVDAVLAGTFGRYMAKDRFGRIMQNLHFFWTTRMPRRIQIARGRWDQSWRS
;
A
#
# COMPACT_ATOMS: atom_id res chain seq x y z
N MET A 1 -12.77 19.08 26.42
CA MET A 1 -13.07 20.43 25.90
C MET A 1 -12.01 20.70 24.82
N GLY A 2 -12.31 20.57 23.52
CA GLY A 2 -11.23 20.64 22.52
C GLY A 2 -11.71 20.74 21.07
N LEU A 3 -12.61 19.85 20.63
CA LEU A 3 -12.99 19.80 19.21
C LEU A 3 -14.01 20.86 18.78
N GLN A 4 -14.93 21.25 19.68
CA GLN A 4 -15.95 22.28 19.39
C GLN A 4 -15.33 23.69 19.29
N GLN A 5 -14.34 24.00 20.14
CA GLN A 5 -13.61 25.27 20.07
C GLN A 5 -12.71 25.36 18.83
N MET A 6 -12.02 24.28 18.43
CA MET A 6 -11.20 24.29 17.20
C MET A 6 -12.00 24.61 15.92
N ARG A 7 -13.31 24.33 15.89
CA ARG A 7 -14.18 24.71 14.76
C ARG A 7 -14.37 26.22 14.61
N VAL A 8 -14.33 26.96 15.73
CA VAL A 8 -14.57 28.41 15.76
C VAL A 8 -13.27 29.20 15.69
N ASN A 9 -12.20 28.67 16.30
CA ASN A 9 -10.93 29.37 16.47
C ASN A 9 -9.95 29.16 15.30
N GLY A 10 -10.24 28.21 14.41
CA GLY A 10 -9.28 27.68 13.44
C GLY A 10 -8.20 26.81 14.09
N TRP A 11 -7.25 26.33 13.26
CA TRP A 11 -6.09 25.54 13.70
C TRP A 11 -5.00 26.42 14.35
N ASN A 12 -5.35 27.19 15.38
CA ASN A 12 -4.35 27.93 16.14
C ASN A 12 -3.67 26.98 17.14
N LEU A 13 -2.46 26.52 16.80
CA LEU A 13 -1.60 25.74 17.68
C LEU A 13 -1.13 26.62 18.84
N ASN A 14 -1.22 26.11 20.07
CA ASN A 14 -0.65 26.79 21.22
C ASN A 14 0.88 26.76 21.11
N SER A 15 1.50 27.91 20.85
CA SER A 15 2.96 28.05 20.69
C SER A 15 3.75 27.65 21.95
N LYS A 16 3.11 27.59 23.12
CA LYS A 16 3.73 27.06 24.35
C LYS A 16 3.81 25.53 24.37
N THR A 17 2.94 24.85 23.64
CA THR A 17 2.88 23.38 23.55
C THR A 17 3.65 22.86 22.33
N PHE A 18 3.62 23.61 21.23
CA PHE A 18 4.34 23.32 19.99
C PHE A 18 5.15 24.56 19.61
N PRO A 19 6.41 24.67 20.08
CA PRO A 19 7.29 25.77 19.69
C PRO A 19 7.60 25.69 18.20
N ASP A 20 7.95 26.82 17.59
CA ASP A 20 8.35 26.86 16.18
C ASP A 20 9.52 25.92 15.91
N ASP A 21 9.41 25.22 14.79
CA ASP A 21 10.39 24.21 14.39
C ASP A 21 11.65 24.90 13.87
N THR A 22 12.68 24.97 14.70
CA THR A 22 13.95 25.64 14.35
C THR A 22 14.86 24.79 13.46
N GLU A 23 14.50 23.51 13.21
CA GLU A 23 15.29 22.57 12.41
C GLU A 23 15.40 23.01 10.93
N TYR A 24 14.40 23.74 10.42
CA TYR A 24 14.35 24.22 9.04
C TYR A 24 14.06 25.72 8.98
N PRO A 25 15.07 26.59 9.24
CA PRO A 25 14.88 28.03 9.20
C PRO A 25 14.44 28.47 7.79
N GLY A 26 13.36 29.25 7.73
CA GLY A 26 12.80 29.77 6.48
C GLY A 26 11.80 28.87 5.75
N ILE A 27 11.47 27.69 6.30
CA ILE A 27 10.46 26.80 5.69
C ILE A 27 9.07 27.46 5.57
N ASN A 28 8.78 28.42 6.44
CA ASN A 28 7.51 29.16 6.48
C ASN A 28 7.62 30.60 5.95
N ASP A 29 8.81 31.04 5.51
CA ASP A 29 9.06 32.44 5.08
C ASP A 29 8.57 32.72 3.64
N GLY A 30 8.03 31.71 2.96
CA GLY A 30 7.53 31.81 1.59
C GLY A 30 6.02 32.10 1.48
N GLU A 31 5.55 32.28 0.25
CA GLU A 31 4.12 32.36 -0.04
C GLU A 31 3.46 31.00 0.25
N ASN A 32 2.55 30.99 1.22
CA ASN A 32 1.87 29.79 1.67
C ASN A 32 0.65 29.53 0.76
N GLY A 33 0.59 28.34 0.15
CA GLY A 33 -0.54 27.97 -0.69
C GLY A 33 -0.19 26.89 -1.72
N SER A 34 -1.21 26.40 -2.42
CA SER A 34 -1.01 25.51 -3.57
C SER A 34 -0.46 26.30 -4.75
N THR A 35 0.49 25.72 -5.48
CA THR A 35 0.99 26.31 -6.73
C THR A 35 -0.12 26.39 -7.78
N ALA A 36 0.01 27.30 -8.74
CA ALA A 36 -0.95 27.45 -9.84
C ALA A 36 -1.22 26.12 -10.58
N GLU A 37 -0.18 25.31 -10.78
CA GLU A 37 -0.27 23.98 -11.41
C GLU A 37 -1.18 23.02 -10.60
N VAL A 38 -1.04 23.00 -9.28
CA VAL A 38 -1.90 22.18 -8.41
C VAL A 38 -3.34 22.68 -8.45
N LEU A 39 -3.54 23.99 -8.44
CA LEU A 39 -4.87 24.60 -8.49
C LEU A 39 -5.61 24.29 -9.80
N GLU A 40 -4.90 24.24 -10.92
CA GLU A 40 -5.45 23.86 -12.23
C GLU A 40 -5.97 22.40 -12.20
N CYS A 41 -5.18 21.48 -11.65
CA CYS A 41 -5.55 20.06 -11.54
C CYS A 41 -6.54 19.77 -10.40
N ALA A 42 -6.68 20.66 -9.42
CA ALA A 42 -7.53 20.45 -8.24
C ALA A 42 -9.04 20.43 -8.55
N THR A 43 -9.44 20.84 -9.76
CA THR A 43 -10.83 20.74 -10.25
C THR A 43 -11.31 19.30 -10.35
N SER A 44 -10.39 18.34 -10.48
CA SER A 44 -10.65 16.91 -10.57
C SER A 44 -9.90 16.18 -9.45
N PRO A 45 -10.61 15.47 -8.53
CA PRO A 45 -9.95 14.74 -7.46
C PRO A 45 -9.04 13.62 -7.98
N LEU A 46 -9.30 13.12 -9.19
CA LEU A 46 -8.44 12.13 -9.84
C LEU A 46 -7.14 12.77 -10.36
N ASP A 47 -7.21 13.96 -10.95
CA ASP A 47 -6.03 14.64 -11.48
C ASP A 47 -5.13 15.15 -10.34
N LEU A 48 -5.73 15.63 -9.26
CA LEU A 48 -4.98 15.93 -8.03
C LEU A 48 -4.31 14.69 -7.43
N LEU A 49 -4.99 13.54 -7.42
CA LEU A 49 -4.39 12.28 -6.97
C LEU A 49 -3.22 11.86 -7.87
N LEU A 50 -3.37 11.99 -9.20
CA LEU A 50 -2.33 11.68 -10.17
C LEU A 50 -1.18 12.69 -10.18
N PHE A 51 -1.42 13.92 -9.73
CA PHE A 51 -0.38 14.91 -9.48
C PHE A 51 0.54 14.45 -8.33
N ILE A 52 -0.04 13.95 -7.23
CA ILE A 52 0.71 13.45 -6.07
C ILE A 52 1.31 12.05 -6.33
N LEU A 53 0.58 11.21 -7.06
CA LEU A 53 0.96 9.84 -7.41
C LEU A 53 0.99 9.67 -8.95
N PRO A 54 2.07 10.13 -9.61
CA PRO A 54 2.17 10.08 -11.07
C PRO A 54 2.08 8.65 -11.61
N ARG A 55 1.52 8.49 -12.82
CA ARG A 55 1.47 7.17 -13.49
C ARG A 55 2.86 6.58 -13.71
N SER A 56 3.88 7.42 -13.90
CA SER A 56 5.28 7.02 -14.01
C SER A 56 5.79 6.27 -12.79
N LEU A 57 5.28 6.59 -11.58
CA LEU A 57 5.57 5.85 -10.36
C LEU A 57 5.09 4.39 -10.48
N GLY A 58 3.86 4.18 -10.99
CA GLY A 58 3.31 2.85 -11.22
C GLY A 58 4.14 2.01 -12.20
N VAL A 59 4.61 2.63 -13.28
CA VAL A 59 5.52 2.00 -14.25
C VAL A 59 6.84 1.61 -13.59
N HIS A 60 7.43 2.50 -12.79
CA HIS A 60 8.70 2.25 -12.11
C HIS A 60 8.58 1.12 -11.07
N ILE A 61 7.49 1.12 -10.32
CA ILE A 61 7.17 0.05 -9.36
C ILE A 61 7.02 -1.28 -10.07
N ALA A 62 6.26 -1.35 -11.18
CA ALA A 62 6.11 -2.59 -11.94
C ALA A 62 7.46 -3.08 -12.49
N LYS A 63 8.30 -2.16 -13.00
CA LYS A 63 9.63 -2.45 -13.52
C LYS A 63 10.57 -3.02 -12.46
N LYS A 64 10.47 -2.56 -11.20
CA LYS A 64 11.33 -3.01 -10.10
C LYS A 64 10.77 -4.19 -9.30
N GLY A 65 9.45 -4.27 -9.14
CA GLY A 65 8.77 -5.32 -8.40
C GLY A 65 8.84 -6.69 -9.08
N ASN A 66 8.87 -6.73 -10.41
CA ASN A 66 8.98 -7.98 -11.15
C ASN A 66 10.36 -8.68 -10.92
N PRO A 67 11.52 -8.01 -11.12
CA PRO A 67 12.81 -8.59 -10.76
C PRO A 67 12.96 -8.94 -9.28
N TYR A 68 12.29 -8.18 -8.39
CA TYR A 68 12.30 -8.44 -6.96
C TYR A 68 11.71 -9.83 -6.61
N PHE A 69 10.68 -10.26 -7.34
CA PHE A 69 10.13 -11.60 -7.17
C PHE A 69 11.18 -12.67 -7.51
N ASP A 70 11.83 -12.55 -8.67
CA ASP A 70 12.81 -13.54 -9.14
C ASP A 70 14.01 -13.65 -8.18
N GLN A 71 14.49 -12.50 -7.67
CA GLN A 71 15.61 -12.44 -6.73
C GLN A 71 15.34 -13.15 -5.41
N HIS A 72 14.11 -13.10 -4.92
CA HIS A 72 13.73 -13.66 -3.61
C HIS A 72 12.92 -14.95 -3.73
N LEU A 73 12.80 -15.53 -4.92
CA LEU A 73 12.01 -16.73 -5.14
C LEU A 73 12.58 -17.92 -4.36
N ASN A 74 13.87 -18.19 -4.48
CA ASN A 74 14.53 -19.31 -3.79
C ASN A 74 14.38 -19.19 -2.26
N GLU A 75 14.59 -17.99 -1.71
CA GLU A 75 14.43 -17.72 -0.28
C GLU A 75 13.00 -17.92 0.23
N ARG A 76 12.00 -17.83 -0.64
CA ARG A 76 10.58 -18.05 -0.31
C ARG A 76 10.17 -19.52 -0.42
N VAL A 77 10.76 -20.26 -1.36
CA VAL A 77 10.41 -21.66 -1.60
C VAL A 77 10.75 -22.53 -0.41
N ASP A 78 11.90 -22.32 0.24
CA ASP A 78 12.32 -23.11 1.40
C ASP A 78 11.31 -23.09 2.57
N PRO A 79 10.88 -21.91 3.10
CA PRO A 79 9.88 -21.86 4.16
C PRO A 79 8.48 -22.29 3.67
N MET A 80 8.17 -22.16 2.38
CA MET A 80 6.92 -22.66 1.82
C MET A 80 6.89 -24.19 1.80
N HIS A 81 7.97 -24.83 1.33
CA HIS A 81 8.14 -26.27 1.31
C HIS A 81 8.09 -26.84 2.72
N GLN A 82 8.81 -26.24 3.68
CA GLN A 82 8.75 -26.65 5.08
C GLN A 82 7.31 -26.64 5.62
N LYS A 83 6.55 -25.56 5.37
CA LYS A 83 5.14 -25.48 5.78
C LYS A 83 4.26 -26.55 5.11
N GLN A 84 4.53 -26.96 3.87
CA GLN A 84 3.78 -28.05 3.23
C GLN A 84 4.10 -29.40 3.87
N ARG A 85 5.38 -29.65 4.22
CA ARG A 85 5.80 -30.88 4.93
C ARG A 85 5.19 -30.97 6.33
N GLU A 86 5.16 -29.86 7.07
CA GLU A 86 4.49 -29.77 8.38
C GLU A 86 2.99 -30.08 8.28
N GLN A 87 2.37 -29.81 7.13
CA GLN A 87 0.98 -30.16 6.83
C GLN A 87 0.81 -31.62 6.34
N GLY A 88 1.88 -32.43 6.37
CA GLY A 88 1.87 -33.83 5.94
C GLY A 88 1.80 -34.03 4.44
N LYS A 89 2.06 -32.99 3.62
CA LYS A 89 2.08 -33.13 2.17
C LYS A 89 3.47 -33.57 1.72
N ASP A 90 3.50 -34.62 0.92
CA ASP A 90 4.71 -35.08 0.24
C ASP A 90 4.85 -34.31 -1.08
N VAL A 91 5.53 -33.18 -1.00
CA VAL A 91 5.84 -32.31 -2.15
C VAL A 91 7.31 -31.97 -2.11
N THR A 92 7.96 -31.94 -3.26
CA THR A 92 9.38 -31.58 -3.37
C THR A 92 9.55 -30.05 -3.39
N CYS A 93 10.77 -29.57 -3.09
CA CYS A 93 11.09 -28.14 -3.27
C CYS A 93 10.88 -27.68 -4.72
N GLU A 94 11.21 -28.52 -5.71
CA GLU A 94 11.06 -28.22 -7.13
C GLU A 94 9.60 -28.03 -7.52
N GLU A 95 8.70 -28.89 -7.04
CA GLU A 95 7.26 -28.75 -7.28
C GLU A 95 6.69 -27.45 -6.66
N VAL A 96 7.18 -27.06 -5.48
CA VAL A 96 6.79 -25.80 -4.84
C VAL A 96 7.31 -24.60 -5.63
N LEU A 97 8.55 -24.66 -6.12
CA LEU A 97 9.17 -23.64 -6.96
C LEU A 97 8.39 -23.44 -8.27
N GLU A 98 8.15 -24.52 -9.01
CA GLU A 98 7.41 -24.49 -10.28
C GLU A 98 6.01 -23.92 -10.09
N LYS A 99 5.33 -24.31 -9.01
CA LYS A 99 4.02 -23.78 -8.67
C LYS A 99 4.06 -22.29 -8.40
N GLU A 100 5.04 -21.80 -7.65
CA GLU A 100 5.15 -20.37 -7.33
C GLU A 100 5.49 -19.53 -8.58
N ILE A 101 6.37 -20.03 -9.46
CA ILE A 101 6.67 -19.42 -10.77
C ILE A 101 5.41 -19.36 -11.62
N LYS A 102 4.71 -20.49 -11.79
CA LYS A 102 3.50 -20.58 -12.62
C LYS A 102 2.39 -19.67 -12.12
N GLN A 103 2.28 -19.54 -10.80
CA GLN A 103 1.31 -18.63 -10.23
C GLN A 103 1.73 -17.18 -10.46
N ASN A 104 3.02 -16.84 -10.37
CA ASN A 104 3.49 -15.46 -10.42
C ASN A 104 3.35 -14.84 -11.82
N LYS A 105 2.37 -13.95 -11.96
CA LYS A 105 2.20 -13.13 -13.15
C LYS A 105 2.93 -11.81 -12.94
N SER A 106 3.66 -11.37 -13.95
CA SER A 106 4.28 -10.04 -13.94
C SER A 106 3.24 -8.96 -13.59
N ILE A 107 3.63 -8.04 -12.72
CA ILE A 107 2.84 -6.90 -12.31
C ILE A 107 2.76 -5.94 -13.49
N LYS A 108 1.54 -5.58 -13.89
CA LYS A 108 1.29 -4.53 -14.88
C LYS A 108 1.22 -3.18 -14.19
N ASP A 109 1.63 -2.13 -14.91
CA ASP A 109 1.52 -0.73 -14.51
C ASP A 109 0.10 -0.35 -14.06
N GLN A 110 -0.92 -0.76 -14.83
CA GLN A 110 -2.33 -0.48 -14.52
C GLN A 110 -2.81 -1.15 -13.22
N GLU A 111 -2.20 -2.28 -12.84
CA GLU A 111 -2.56 -2.97 -11.60
C GLU A 111 -2.10 -2.18 -10.38
N ILE A 112 -0.98 -1.45 -10.46
CA ILE A 112 -0.53 -0.56 -9.39
C ILE A 112 -1.53 0.58 -9.16
N GLY A 113 -2.05 1.18 -10.24
CA GLY A 113 -3.08 2.22 -10.14
C GLY A 113 -4.36 1.69 -9.47
N ARG A 114 -4.76 0.45 -9.79
CA ARG A 114 -5.90 -0.21 -9.13
C ARG A 114 -5.62 -0.46 -7.65
N CYS A 115 -4.43 -0.94 -7.28
CA CYS A 115 -4.04 -1.13 -5.88
C CYS A 115 -4.11 0.18 -5.10
N ILE A 116 -3.61 1.29 -5.66
CA ILE A 116 -3.70 2.62 -5.05
C ILE A 116 -5.17 3.03 -4.89
N GLY A 117 -5.99 2.88 -5.94
CA GLY A 117 -7.42 3.19 -5.87
C GLY A 117 -8.16 2.41 -4.78
N LEU A 118 -7.84 1.12 -4.61
CA LEU A 118 -8.41 0.28 -3.55
C LEU A 118 -7.96 0.72 -2.14
N LEU A 119 -6.70 1.13 -1.98
CA LEU A 119 -6.20 1.69 -0.73
C LEU A 119 -6.86 3.04 -0.42
N THR A 120 -7.02 3.92 -1.41
CA THR A 120 -7.73 5.19 -1.26
C THR A 120 -9.20 4.98 -0.90
N ALA A 121 -9.89 4.03 -1.54
CA ALA A 121 -11.26 3.67 -1.19
C ALA A 121 -11.37 3.19 0.28
N ARG A 122 -10.38 2.43 0.77
CA ARG A 122 -10.31 2.04 2.18
C ARG A 122 -10.04 3.23 3.11
N MET A 123 -9.24 4.21 2.70
CA MET A 123 -9.02 5.41 3.50
C MET A 123 -10.31 6.24 3.63
N LEU A 124 -11.11 6.32 2.57
CA LEU A 124 -12.38 7.06 2.55
C LEU A 124 -13.51 6.33 3.27
N CYS A 125 -13.47 5.01 3.34
CA CYS A 125 -14.39 4.19 4.11
C CYS A 125 -13.64 3.52 5.27
N PRO A 126 -13.41 4.25 6.38
CA PRO A 126 -12.75 3.70 7.57
C PRO A 126 -13.71 2.75 8.29
N HIS A 127 -13.89 1.55 7.73
CA HIS A 127 -14.65 0.50 8.38
C HIS A 127 -13.76 -0.17 9.43
N SER A 128 -14.31 -0.49 10.61
CA SER A 128 -13.60 -1.19 11.71
C SER A 128 -13.14 -2.61 11.38
N ARG A 129 -13.36 -3.04 10.13
CA ARG A 129 -13.14 -4.40 9.63
C ARG A 129 -11.83 -4.52 8.88
N GLN A 130 -11.34 -5.74 8.73
CA GLN A 130 -10.06 -6.01 8.06
C GLN A 130 -10.13 -5.57 6.59
N LEU A 131 -8.97 -5.33 5.96
CA LEU A 131 -8.88 -5.01 4.52
C LEU A 131 -9.39 -6.16 3.66
N SER A 132 -9.13 -7.40 4.09
CA SER A 132 -9.60 -8.64 3.49
C SER A 132 -11.13 -8.74 3.38
N ASP A 133 -11.87 -8.16 4.31
CA ASP A 133 -13.33 -8.22 4.36
C ASP A 133 -13.99 -7.49 3.19
N GLN A 134 -13.30 -6.53 2.56
CA GLN A 134 -13.79 -5.82 1.38
C GLN A 134 -13.92 -6.72 0.12
N TRP A 135 -13.24 -7.88 0.15
CA TRP A 135 -13.38 -8.93 -0.86
C TRP A 135 -14.41 -10.00 -0.50
N ALA A 136 -14.97 -9.98 0.71
CA ALA A 136 -16.01 -10.92 1.09
C ALA A 136 -17.26 -10.67 0.24
N THR A 137 -17.81 -11.74 -0.33
CA THR A 137 -19.07 -11.73 -1.09
C THR A 137 -20.29 -11.92 -0.19
N THR A 138 -20.08 -12.21 1.09
CA THR A 138 -21.15 -12.32 2.09
C THR A 138 -21.58 -10.93 2.54
N THR A 139 -22.82 -10.57 2.24
CA THR A 139 -23.46 -9.37 2.79
C THR A 139 -23.67 -9.58 4.28
N VAL A 140 -22.88 -8.90 5.10
CA VAL A 140 -23.22 -8.66 6.51
C VAL A 140 -23.70 -7.22 6.56
N ASP A 141 -25.03 -7.04 6.63
CA ASP A 141 -25.76 -5.77 6.65
C ASP A 141 -25.77 -4.98 5.31
N ALA A 142 -26.22 -3.72 5.35
CA ALA A 142 -26.53 -2.85 4.19
C ALA A 142 -25.33 -2.42 3.32
N VAL A 143 -24.19 -3.10 3.42
CA VAL A 143 -22.97 -2.83 2.64
C VAL A 143 -22.92 -3.78 1.45
N LEU A 144 -22.78 -3.20 0.25
CA LEU A 144 -22.59 -3.95 -1.00
C LEU A 144 -21.31 -4.81 -0.91
N ALA A 145 -21.52 -6.10 -0.66
CA ALA A 145 -20.47 -7.10 -0.60
C ALA A 145 -19.75 -7.26 -1.95
N GLY A 146 -18.46 -7.58 -1.91
CA GLY A 146 -17.66 -7.89 -3.09
C GLY A 146 -17.25 -6.70 -3.98
N THR A 147 -17.26 -5.46 -3.47
CA THR A 147 -16.91 -4.28 -4.27
C THR A 147 -15.46 -4.31 -4.76
N PHE A 148 -14.51 -4.72 -3.90
CA PHE A 148 -13.10 -4.78 -4.29
C PHE A 148 -12.81 -5.90 -5.30
N GLY A 149 -13.52 -7.02 -5.17
CA GLY A 149 -13.42 -8.18 -6.07
C GLY A 149 -13.74 -7.85 -7.54
N ARG A 150 -14.52 -6.80 -7.80
CA ARG A 150 -14.82 -6.32 -9.17
C ARG A 150 -13.61 -5.68 -9.86
N TYR A 151 -12.68 -5.10 -9.08
CA TYR A 151 -11.52 -4.39 -9.61
C TYR A 151 -10.26 -5.25 -9.62
N MET A 152 -10.09 -6.11 -8.60
CA MET A 152 -8.94 -7.00 -8.48
C MET A 152 -9.27 -8.16 -7.55
N ALA A 153 -8.78 -9.37 -7.84
CA ALA A 153 -8.90 -10.50 -6.94
C ALA A 153 -8.01 -10.34 -5.69
N LYS A 154 -8.44 -10.87 -4.53
CA LYS A 154 -7.75 -10.70 -3.24
C LYS A 154 -6.34 -11.28 -3.26
N ASP A 155 -6.18 -12.46 -3.84
CA ASP A 155 -4.91 -13.16 -4.03
C ASP A 155 -3.95 -12.34 -4.91
N ARG A 156 -4.47 -11.76 -6.01
CA ARG A 156 -3.69 -10.92 -6.90
C ARG A 156 -3.23 -9.64 -6.21
N PHE A 157 -4.12 -8.96 -5.49
CA PHE A 157 -3.79 -7.77 -4.71
C PHE A 157 -2.71 -8.08 -3.66
N GLY A 158 -2.88 -9.16 -2.90
CA GLY A 158 -1.89 -9.60 -1.90
C GLY A 158 -0.51 -9.84 -2.51
N ARG A 159 -0.44 -10.50 -3.67
CA ARG A 159 0.83 -10.79 -4.35
C ARG A 159 1.50 -9.54 -4.92
N ILE A 160 0.73 -8.56 -5.40
CA ILE A 160 1.29 -7.27 -5.81
C ILE A 160 1.86 -6.54 -4.59
N MET A 161 1.10 -6.47 -3.49
CA MET A 161 1.54 -5.80 -2.25
C MET A 161 2.79 -6.45 -1.64
N GLN A 162 2.92 -7.78 -1.71
CA GLN A 162 4.10 -8.52 -1.23
C GLN A 162 5.36 -8.26 -2.07
N ASN A 163 5.21 -7.92 -3.34
CA ASN A 163 6.31 -7.65 -4.27
C ASN A 163 6.46 -6.15 -4.58
N LEU A 164 5.78 -5.29 -3.81
CA LEU A 164 5.84 -3.85 -3.97
C LEU A 164 7.20 -3.33 -3.52
N HIS A 165 8.03 -2.87 -4.46
CA HIS A 165 9.37 -2.36 -4.19
C HIS A 165 9.57 -0.96 -4.78
N PHE A 166 9.75 0.03 -3.90
CA PHE A 166 9.89 1.44 -4.28
C PHE A 166 11.34 1.88 -4.51
N PHE A 167 12.33 1.17 -3.94
CA PHE A 167 13.64 1.77 -3.69
C PHE A 167 14.60 1.76 -4.91
N TRP A 168 15.35 2.84 -5.07
CA TRP A 168 16.59 2.94 -5.88
C TRP A 168 17.79 2.63 -4.97
N THR A 169 18.20 1.37 -4.84
CA THR A 169 19.21 1.02 -3.82
C THR A 169 20.62 1.28 -4.33
N THR A 170 21.07 2.53 -4.28
CA THR A 170 22.45 2.86 -3.94
C THR A 170 22.44 3.45 -2.53
N ARG A 171 22.64 2.55 -1.54
CA ARG A 171 22.71 2.78 -0.08
C ARG A 171 21.40 3.14 0.62
N MET A 172 20.82 2.22 1.40
CA MET A 172 20.21 2.51 2.71
C MET A 172 20.12 1.26 3.62
N PRO A 173 20.10 1.42 4.96
CA PRO A 173 20.36 0.38 5.95
C PRO A 173 19.11 -0.39 6.45
N ARG A 174 19.37 -1.50 7.14
CA ARG A 174 18.53 -2.66 7.55
C ARG A 174 17.17 -2.42 8.24
N ARG A 175 16.65 -1.19 8.36
CA ARG A 175 15.48 -0.87 9.21
C ARG A 175 14.10 -1.17 8.61
N ILE A 176 13.99 -1.53 7.33
CA ILE A 176 12.69 -1.75 6.64
C ILE A 176 12.19 -3.22 6.76
N GLN A 177 12.97 -4.14 7.33
CA GLN A 177 12.52 -5.54 7.51
C GLN A 177 11.41 -5.71 8.57
N ILE A 178 11.24 -4.76 9.50
CA ILE A 178 10.34 -4.91 10.67
C ILE A 178 8.85 -4.79 10.28
N ALA A 179 8.52 -4.10 9.19
CA ALA A 179 7.12 -3.94 8.77
C ALA A 179 6.52 -5.25 8.20
N ARG A 180 7.34 -6.13 7.59
CA ARG A 180 6.84 -7.32 6.85
C ARG A 180 6.20 -8.38 7.72
N GLY A 181 6.72 -8.62 8.93
CA GLY A 181 6.17 -9.63 9.85
C GLY A 181 4.76 -9.30 10.37
N ARG A 182 4.40 -8.02 10.39
CA ARG A 182 3.09 -7.56 10.90
C ARG A 182 1.96 -7.72 9.87
N TRP A 183 2.27 -7.60 8.58
CA TRP A 183 1.26 -7.78 7.53
C TRP A 183 0.79 -9.24 7.46
N ASP A 184 1.71 -10.20 7.48
CA ASP A 184 1.42 -11.64 7.37
C ASP A 184 0.50 -12.19 8.47
N GLN A 185 0.51 -11.56 9.66
CA GLN A 185 -0.40 -11.92 10.77
C GLN A 185 -1.80 -11.33 10.62
N SER A 186 -1.95 -10.16 9.99
CA SER A 186 -3.28 -9.56 9.76
C SER A 186 -4.10 -10.25 8.67
N TRP A 187 -3.51 -11.21 7.93
CA TRP A 187 -4.18 -11.95 6.85
C TRP A 187 -4.67 -13.35 7.25
N ARG A 188 -4.29 -13.88 8.42
CA ARG A 188 -4.51 -15.29 8.83
C ARG A 188 -5.54 -15.48 9.96
N SER A 189 -6.48 -14.58 10.16
CA SER A 189 -7.61 -14.78 11.09
C SER A 189 -8.92 -14.29 10.51
#